data_AF-A0A7V7X3X6-F1
#
_entry.id   AF-A0A7V7X3X6-F1
#
_cell.length_a   1.000
_cell.length_b   1.000
_cell.length_c   1.000
_cell.angle_alpha   90.00
_cell.angle_beta   90.00
_cell.angle_gamma   90.00
#
_symmetry.space_group_name_H-M   'P 1'
#
loop_
_entity.id
_entity.type
_entity.pdbx_description
1 polymer ?
#
loop_
_entity_poly.entity_id
_entity_poly.type
_entity_poly.pdbx_seq_one_letter_code
_entity_poly.pdbx_strand_id
1 'polypeptide(L)' 'MKTPEELIQKGFNDGYLLAKYQPELAVKLAQQQNPQSPYYTGLVSGKAEYEAEVNAWAKGFSRGTQERDDREMDKER' A
#
# COMPACT_ATOMS: atom_id res chain seq x y z
N MET A 1 10.17 -11.84 26.91
CA MET A 1 9.01 -10.99 26.57
C MET A 1 9.40 -10.15 25.37
N LYS A 2 8.49 -9.88 24.44
CA LYS A 2 8.80 -9.01 23.29
C LYS A 2 8.76 -7.54 23.70
N THR A 3 9.64 -6.72 23.13
CA THR A 3 9.64 -5.27 23.34
C THR A 3 8.50 -4.60 22.55
N PRO A 4 8.09 -3.37 22.91
CA PRO A 4 7.14 -2.60 22.11
C PRO A 4 7.56 -2.45 20.65
N GLU A 5 8.85 -2.21 20.37
CA GLU A 5 9.39 -2.10 19.01
C GLU A 5 9.25 -3.42 18.24
N GLU A 6 9.55 -4.56 18.87
CA GLU A 6 9.38 -5.88 18.25
C GLU A 6 7.90 -6.18 17.93
N LEU A 7 6.98 -5.71 18.78
CA LEU A 7 5.55 -5.84 18.55
C LEU A 7 5.09 -4.94 17.40
N ILE A 8 5.58 -3.70 17.32
CA ILE A 8 5.30 -2.79 16.20
C ILE A 8 5.79 -3.41 14.89
N GLN A 9 7.04 -3.88 14.84
CA GLN A 9 7.60 -4.49 13.64
C GLN A 9 6.82 -5.73 13.21
N LYS A 10 6.45 -6.59 14.16
CA LYS A 10 5.62 -7.77 13.87
C LYS A 10 4.25 -7.35 13.32
N GLY A 11 3.61 -6.38 13.97
CA GLY A 11 2.33 -5.83 13.52
C GLY A 11 2.43 -5.32 12.09
N PHE A 12 3.45 -4.52 11.80
CA PHE A 12 3.69 -3.98 10.47
C PHE A 12 3.81 -5.07 9.41
N ASN A 13 4.65 -6.07 9.64
CA ASN A 13 4.83 -7.17 8.69
C ASN A 13 3.51 -7.94 8.46
N ASP A 14 2.79 -8.25 9.53
CA ASP A 14 1.51 -8.98 9.45
C ASP A 14 0.46 -8.15 8.72
N GLY A 15 0.36 -6.85 9.02
CA GLY A 15 -0.58 -5.92 8.39
C GLY A 15 -0.36 -5.77 6.89
N TYR A 16 0.91 -5.66 6.48
CA TYR A 16 1.29 -5.60 5.07
C TYR A 16 0.92 -6.89 4.32
N LEU A 17 1.26 -8.05 4.88
CA LEU A 17 0.95 -9.36 4.28
C LEU A 17 -0.56 -9.61 4.22
N LEU A 18 -1.30 -9.23 5.26
CA LEU A 18 -2.76 -9.34 5.29
C LEU A 18 -3.40 -8.45 4.22
N ALA A 19 -2.95 -7.21 4.06
CA ALA A 19 -3.46 -6.33 3.02
C ALA A 19 -3.24 -6.90 1.61
N LYS A 20 -2.09 -7.55 1.40
CA LYS A 20 -1.72 -8.19 0.13
C LYS A 20 -2.52 -9.46 -0.19
N TYR A 21 -2.69 -10.36 0.77
CA TYR A 21 -3.24 -11.70 0.51
C TYR A 21 -4.68 -11.89 1.01
N GLN A 22 -5.13 -11.10 1.99
CA GLN A 22 -6.43 -11.20 2.63
C GLN A 22 -7.03 -9.81 2.95
N PRO A 23 -7.27 -8.97 1.93
CA PRO A 23 -7.63 -7.55 2.12
C PRO A 23 -8.91 -7.35 2.95
N GLU A 24 -9.92 -8.20 2.78
CA GLU A 24 -11.16 -8.10 3.57
C GLU A 24 -10.92 -8.33 5.06
N LEU A 25 -10.04 -9.28 5.41
CA LEU A 25 -9.66 -9.53 6.78
C LEU A 25 -8.85 -8.37 7.35
N ALA A 26 -7.92 -7.83 6.56
CA ALA A 26 -7.13 -6.66 6.94
C ALA A 26 -8.02 -5.45 7.28
N VAL A 27 -9.07 -5.20 6.50
CA VAL A 27 -10.04 -4.13 6.77
C VAL A 27 -10.79 -4.38 8.08
N LYS A 28 -11.32 -5.58 8.29
CA LYS A 28 -12.05 -5.93 9.52
C LYS A 28 -11.17 -5.80 10.77
N LEU A 29 -9.91 -6.23 10.68
CA LEU A 29 -8.96 -6.12 11.78
C LEU A 29 -8.61 -4.66 12.07
N ALA A 30 -8.39 -3.84 11.03
CA ALA A 30 -8.09 -2.41 11.19
C ALA A 30 -9.29 -1.56 11.69
N GLN A 31 -10.51 -2.11 11.67
CA GLN A 31 -11.68 -1.47 12.27
C GLN A 31 -11.78 -1.71 13.79
N GLN A 32 -11.14 -2.76 14.31
CA GLN A 32 -11.13 -3.06 15.73
C GLN A 32 -10.15 -2.14 16.45
N GLN A 33 -10.60 -0.93 16.81
CA GLN A 33 -9.74 0.08 17.44
C GLN A 33 -9.07 -0.44 18.72
N ASN A 34 -7.76 -0.64 18.68
CA ASN A 34 -6.93 -0.89 19.86
C ASN A 34 -5.63 -0.08 19.81
N PRO A 35 -5.72 1.26 19.88
CA PRO A 35 -4.56 2.15 19.73
C PRO A 35 -3.51 2.02 20.85
N GLN A 36 -3.85 1.37 21.97
CA GLN A 36 -2.89 1.13 23.06
C GLN A 36 -1.97 -0.07 22.80
N SER A 37 -2.27 -0.91 21.80
CA SER A 37 -1.44 -2.07 21.46
C SER A 37 -0.35 -1.68 20.44
N PRO A 38 0.95 -1.80 20.79
CA PRO A 38 2.04 -1.53 19.85
C PRO A 38 1.95 -2.40 18.59
N TYR A 39 1.49 -3.65 18.75
CA TYR A 39 1.22 -4.56 17.63
C TYR A 39 0.11 -4.03 16.71
N TYR A 40 -0.98 -3.53 17.28
CA TYR A 40 -2.09 -3.00 16.50
C TYR A 40 -1.66 -1.75 15.72
N THR A 41 -0.89 -0.86 16.35
CA THR A 41 -0.28 0.30 15.67
C THR A 41 0.56 -0.13 14.47
N GLY A 42 1.41 -1.14 14.65
CA GLY A 42 2.17 -1.74 13.55
C GLY A 42 1.25 -2.27 12.44
N LEU A 43 0.22 -3.05 12.81
CA LEU A 43 -0.71 -3.69 11.87
C LEU A 43 -1.46 -2.69 10.99
N VAL A 44 -1.94 -1.59 11.57
CA VAL A 44 -2.59 -0.51 10.80
C VAL A 44 -1.60 0.15 9.84
N SER A 45 -0.39 0.46 10.30
CA SER A 45 0.65 1.08 9.47
C SER A 45 1.09 0.18 8.31
N GLY A 46 1.29 -1.12 8.56
CA GLY A 46 1.68 -2.07 7.52
C GLY A 46 0.63 -2.25 6.43
N LYS A 47 -0.65 -2.26 6.81
CA LYS A 47 -1.77 -2.25 5.86
C LYS A 47 -1.73 -0.98 4.99
N ALA A 48 -1.57 0.19 5.62
CA ALA A 48 -1.55 1.47 4.92
C ALA A 48 -0.37 1.56 3.92
N GLU A 49 0.79 1.00 4.26
CA GLU A 49 1.96 0.98 3.37
C GLU A 49 1.67 0.20 2.07
N TYR A 50 1.09 -1.01 2.19
CA TYR A 50 0.73 -1.80 1.01
C TYR A 50 -0.30 -1.08 0.13
N GLU A 51 -1.31 -0.44 0.75
CA GLU A 51 -2.31 0.34 0.01
C GLU A 51 -1.68 1.54 -0.71
N ALA A 52 -0.71 2.21 -0.09
CA ALA A 52 0.04 3.29 -0.72
C ALA A 52 0.87 2.81 -1.92
N GLU A 53 1.54 1.66 -1.79
CA GLU A 53 2.32 1.02 -2.84
C GLU A 53 1.45 0.64 -4.05
N VAL A 54 0.30 0.00 -3.83
CA VAL A 54 -0.67 -0.34 -4.89
C VAL A 54 -1.20 0.92 -5.58
N ASN A 55 -1.53 1.97 -4.81
CA ASN A 55 -1.98 3.24 -5.35
C ASN A 55 -0.88 3.94 -6.18
N ALA A 56 0.38 3.84 -5.77
CA ALA A 56 1.51 4.38 -6.51
C ALA A 56 1.71 3.63 -7.84
N TRP A 57 1.58 2.31 -7.85
CA TRP A 57 1.63 1.51 -9.07
C TRP A 57 0.50 1.85 -10.03
N ALA A 58 -0.73 1.95 -9.53
CA ALA A 58 -1.88 2.36 -10.35
C ALA A 58 -1.65 3.74 -11.00
N LYS A 59 -1.11 4.71 -10.25
CA LYS A 59 -0.76 6.04 -10.79
C LYS A 59 0.39 6.01 -11.80
N GLY A 60 1.37 5.13 -11.61
CA GLY A 60 2.47 4.92 -12.54
C GLY A 60 2.01 4.35 -13.88
N PHE A 61 1.09 3.38 -13.85
CA PHE A 61 0.44 2.85 -15.06
C PHE A 61 -0.38 3.91 -15.80
N SER A 62 -1.13 4.76 -15.10
CA SER A 62 -1.93 5.83 -15.73
C SER A 62 -1.09 6.94 -16.39
N ARG A 63 0.20 7.07 -16.08
CA ARG A 63 1.11 8.04 -16.72
C ARG A 63 1.82 7.48 -17.96
N GLY A 64 1.64 6.21 -18.30
CA GLY A 64 2.38 5.49 -19.34
C GLY A 64 1.77 5.45 -20.74
N THR A 65 0.59 6.03 -20.99
CA THR A 65 -0.10 5.97 -22.30
C THR A 65 -0.33 7.32 -22.98
N GLN A 66 0.50 8.32 -22.67
CA GLN A 66 0.64 9.51 -23.51
C GLN A 66 1.97 9.43 -24.28
N GLU A 67 2.14 8.34 -25.04
CA GLU A 67 3.11 8.34 -26.13
C GLU A 67 2.58 9.32 -27.19
N ARG A 68 3.30 10.44 -27.26
CA ARG A 68 3.16 11.53 -28.22
C ARG A 68 3.04 10.99 -29.65
N ASP A 69 1.89 11.21 -30.26
CA ASP A 69 1.67 11.07 -31.70
C ASP A 69 1.83 12.43 -32.43
N ASP A 70 2.73 13.29 -31.94
CA ASP A 70 3.02 14.61 -32.53
C ASP A 70 4.25 14.57 -33.46
N ARG A 71 4.48 13.44 -34.15
CA ARG A 71 5.52 13.32 -35.20
C ARG A 71 4.96 13.16 -36.61
N GLU A 72 3.74 13.63 -36.87
CA GLU A 72 3.26 13.98 -38.23
C GLU A 72 3.34 15.50 -38.46
N MET A 73 4.54 16.06 -38.37
CA MET A 73 4.86 17.39 -38.90
C MET A 73 6.12 17.25 -39.76
N ASP A 74 6.01 16.50 -40.85
CA ASP A 74 6.75 16.71 -42.10
C ASP A 74 6.54 15.51 -43.02
N LYS A 75 5.59 15.63 -43.94
CA LYS A 75 5.67 15.19 -45.34
C LYS A 75 4.27 15.28 -45.93
N GLU A 76 3.96 16.39 -46.58
CA GLU A 76 3.62 16.37 -48.01
C GLU A 76 3.36 17.80 -48.52
N ARG A 77 4.31 18.24 -49.36
CA ARG A 77 4.22 19.22 -50.47
C ARG A 77 4.18 20.71 -50.16
#